data_AF-A0A915ZAK7-F1
#
_entry.id   AF-A0A915ZAK7-F1
#
_cell.length_a   1.000
_cell.length_b   1.000
_cell.length_c   1.000
_cell.angle_alpha   90.00
_cell.angle_beta   90.00
_cell.angle_gamma   90.00
#
_symmetry.space_group_name_H-M   'P 1'
#
loop_
_entity.id
_entity.type
_entity.pdbx_description
1 polymer ?
#
loop_
_entity_poly.entity_id
_entity_poly.type
_entity_poly.pdbx_seq_one_letter_code
_entity_poly.pdbx_strand_id
1 'polypeptide(L)'
;MQGVSELLATTNVEELGDLFPTISEWRHIKELAKVLEPMYEATNLLSSSKNPTQGDIRLVFNGMFKKLDHYQRGNHHTQKAIASAICNKLKAY
;
A
#
# COMPACT_ATOMS: atom_id res chain seq x y z
N MET A 1 -0.94 24.90 4.04
CA MET A 1 -1.59 23.59 3.83
C MET A 1 -2.86 23.62 4.67
N GLN A 2 -4.00 23.81 4.03
CA GLN A 2 -5.29 23.79 4.71
C GLN A 2 -5.55 22.35 5.16
N GLY A 3 -5.78 22.14 6.45
CA GLY A 3 -5.88 20.80 7.03
C GLY A 3 -7.14 20.09 6.54
N VAL A 4 -7.10 18.76 6.42
CA VAL A 4 -8.27 17.92 6.07
C VAL A 4 -9.47 18.24 6.99
N SER A 5 -9.21 18.64 8.23
CA SER A 5 -10.20 19.08 9.20
C SER A 5 -10.92 20.40 8.86
N GLU A 6 -10.27 21.36 8.19
CA GLU A 6 -10.90 22.62 7.77
C GLU A 6 -11.78 22.43 6.53
N LEU A 7 -11.42 21.50 5.65
CA LEU A 7 -12.24 21.12 4.49
C LEU A 7 -13.58 20.52 4.95
N LEU A 8 -13.55 19.59 5.91
CA LEU A 8 -14.76 18.94 6.44
C LEU A 8 -15.67 19.89 7.24
N ALA A 9 -15.13 20.99 7.77
CA ALA A 9 -15.90 21.96 8.56
C ALA A 9 -16.61 23.03 7.72
N THR A 10 -16.27 23.17 6.43
CA THR A 10 -16.73 24.28 5.58
C THR A 10 -17.53 23.85 4.36
N THR A 11 -17.52 22.56 4.01
CA THR A 11 -18.23 22.02 2.84
C THR A 11 -19.60 21.46 3.23
N ASN A 12 -20.66 21.84 2.50
CA ASN A 12 -21.98 21.23 2.64
C ASN A 12 -21.86 19.72 2.37
N VAL A 13 -22.50 18.89 3.20
CA VAL A 13 -22.43 17.42 3.12
C VAL A 13 -22.83 16.88 1.74
N GLU A 14 -23.70 17.60 1.02
CA GLU A 14 -24.09 17.27 -0.36
C GLU A 14 -22.97 17.48 -1.38
N GLU A 15 -22.13 18.50 -1.23
CA GLU A 15 -20.98 18.79 -2.12
C GLU A 15 -19.79 17.84 -1.86
N LEU A 16 -19.72 17.23 -0.66
CA LEU A 16 -18.73 16.21 -0.34
C LEU A 16 -18.99 14.90 -1.10
N GLY A 17 -20.23 14.63 -1.52
CA GLY A 17 -20.62 13.41 -2.24
C GLY A 17 -19.77 13.16 -3.50
N ASP A 18 -19.50 14.22 -4.27
CA ASP A 18 -18.69 14.17 -5.49
C ASP A 18 -17.18 14.05 -5.21
N LEU A 19 -16.76 14.32 -3.96
CA LEU A 19 -15.37 14.18 -3.50
C LEU A 19 -15.08 12.81 -2.90
N PHE A 20 -16.12 12.01 -2.60
CA PHE A 20 -15.93 10.64 -2.14
C PHE A 20 -15.59 9.72 -3.31
N PRO A 21 -14.67 8.75 -3.11
CA PRO A 21 -14.45 7.72 -4.09
C PRO A 21 -15.76 6.99 -4.40
N THR A 22 -16.01 6.76 -5.68
CA THR A 22 -17.06 5.85 -6.13
C THR A 22 -16.84 4.45 -5.55
N ILE A 23 -17.87 3.59 -5.59
CA ILE A 23 -17.75 2.20 -5.14
C ILE A 23 -16.60 1.46 -5.85
N SER A 24 -16.37 1.76 -7.13
CA SER A 24 -15.30 1.14 -7.92
C SER A 24 -13.91 1.64 -7.49
N GLU A 25 -13.78 2.92 -7.19
CA GLU A 25 -12.54 3.50 -6.67
C GLU A 25 -12.26 3.01 -5.25
N TRP A 26 -13.27 2.92 -4.39
CA TRP A 26 -13.14 2.31 -3.07
C TRP A 26 -12.65 0.87 -3.14
N ARG A 27 -13.16 0.09 -4.10
CA ARG A 27 -12.67 -1.26 -4.34
C ARG A 27 -11.19 -1.24 -4.75
N HIS A 28 -10.77 -0.35 -5.64
CA HIS A 28 -9.36 -0.21 -5.99
C HIS A 28 -8.47 0.17 -4.80
N ILE A 29 -8.91 1.12 -3.96
CA ILE A 29 -8.20 1.52 -2.74
C ILE A 29 -8.05 0.33 -1.79
N LYS A 30 -9.11 -0.48 -1.60
CA LYS A 30 -9.05 -1.69 -0.77
C LYS A 30 -8.06 -2.71 -1.31
N GLU A 31 -8.03 -2.93 -2.62
CA GLU A 31 -7.06 -3.86 -3.22
C GLU A 31 -5.63 -3.33 -3.14
N LEU A 32 -5.42 -2.01 -3.29
CA LEU A 32 -4.13 -1.38 -3.05
C LEU A 32 -3.65 -1.58 -1.60
N ALA A 33 -4.52 -1.34 -0.61
CA ALA A 33 -4.18 -1.52 0.79
C ALA A 33 -3.72 -2.95 1.10
N LYS A 34 -4.39 -3.97 0.55
CA LYS A 34 -3.98 -5.38 0.69
C LYS A 34 -2.58 -5.63 0.11
N VAL A 35 -2.29 -5.13 -1.09
CA VAL A 35 -0.99 -5.35 -1.73
C VAL A 35 0.15 -4.57 -1.03
N LEU A 36 -0.16 -3.47 -0.35
CA LEU A 36 0.80 -2.70 0.45
C LEU A 36 1.08 -3.29 1.84
N GLU A 37 0.21 -4.16 2.35
CA GLU A 37 0.37 -4.79 3.67
C GLU A 37 1.76 -5.44 3.91
N PRO A 38 2.36 -6.19 2.96
CA PRO A 38 3.71 -6.74 3.13
C PRO A 38 4.80 -5.68 3.34
N MET A 39 4.64 -4.50 2.73
CA MET A 39 5.59 -3.40 2.89
C MET A 39 5.42 -2.77 4.27
N TYR A 40 4.18 -2.58 4.71
CA TYR A 40 3.87 -2.08 6.05
C TYR A 40 4.45 -2.99 7.14
N GLU A 41 4.25 -4.30 7.03
CA GLU A 41 4.84 -5.28 7.94
C GLU A 41 6.38 -5.23 7.93
N ALA A 42 6.99 -5.19 6.75
CA ALA A 42 8.44 -5.09 6.60
C ALA A 42 9.00 -3.83 7.27
N THR A 43 8.34 -2.68 7.05
CA THR A 43 8.70 -1.40 7.68
C THR A 43 8.58 -1.48 9.19
N ASN A 44 7.49 -2.02 9.73
CA ASN A 44 7.31 -2.19 11.18
C ASN A 44 8.36 -3.10 11.81
N LEU A 45 8.66 -4.23 11.17
CA LEU A 45 9.67 -5.16 11.66
C LEU A 45 11.05 -4.49 11.73
N LEU A 46 11.46 -3.81 10.65
CA LEU A 46 12.77 -3.18 10.59
C LEU A 46 12.87 -1.95 11.50
N SER A 47 11.80 -1.14 11.60
CA SER A 47 11.80 0.05 12.47
C SER A 47 11.78 -0.28 13.96
N SER A 48 11.23 -1.44 14.34
CA SER A 48 11.24 -1.93 15.71
C SER A 48 12.58 -2.56 16.14
N SER A 49 13.45 -2.87 15.18
CA SER A 49 14.76 -3.47 15.45
C SER A 49 15.80 -2.40 15.79
N LYS A 50 16.48 -2.53 16.93
CA LYS A 50 17.52 -1.57 17.34
C LYS A 50 18.76 -1.59 16.45
N ASN A 51 19.13 -2.77 15.93
CA ASN A 51 20.35 -2.98 15.13
C ASN A 51 20.15 -4.14 14.16
N PRO A 52 19.27 -4.01 13.15
CA PRO A 52 19.05 -5.09 12.20
C PRO A 52 20.35 -5.38 11.44
N THR A 53 20.74 -6.64 11.40
CA THR A 53 21.88 -7.07 10.59
C THR A 53 21.50 -7.06 9.12
N GLN A 54 22.50 -7.10 8.23
CA GLN A 54 22.26 -7.30 6.80
C GLN A 54 21.47 -8.60 6.53
N GLY A 55 21.66 -9.63 7.36
CA GLY A 55 20.89 -10.87 7.29
C GLY A 55 19.41 -10.66 7.60
N ASP A 56 19.11 -9.91 8.67
CA ASP A 56 17.73 -9.58 9.06
C ASP A 56 17.02 -8.76 7.98
N ILE A 57 17.70 -7.74 7.45
CA ILE A 57 17.18 -6.92 6.36
C ILE A 57 16.87 -7.80 5.15
N ARG A 58 17.82 -8.64 4.73
CA ARG A 58 17.62 -9.55 3.59
C ARG A 58 16.45 -10.50 3.81
N LEU A 59 16.30 -11.05 5.03
CA LEU A 59 15.21 -11.95 5.36
C LEU A 59 13.85 -11.25 5.26
N VAL A 60 13.72 -10.05 5.83
CA VAL A 60 12.48 -9.26 5.77
C VAL A 60 12.11 -8.91 4.33
N PHE A 61 13.06 -8.41 3.54
CA PHE A 61 12.82 -8.09 2.13
C PHE A 61 12.45 -9.33 1.31
N ASN A 62 13.09 -10.48 1.54
CA ASN A 62 12.70 -11.74 0.89
C ASN A 62 11.27 -12.14 1.22
N GLY A 63 10.85 -11.98 2.48
CA GLY A 63 9.47 -12.22 2.91
C GLY A 63 8.48 -11.30 2.20
N MET A 64 8.78 -10.01 2.15
CA MET A 64 7.99 -9.00 1.43
C MET A 64 7.87 -9.34 -0.06
N PHE A 65 8.98 -9.63 -0.75
CA PHE A 65 8.97 -9.99 -2.17
C PHE A 65 8.20 -11.28 -2.44
N LYS A 66 8.29 -12.28 -1.55
CA LYS A 66 7.52 -13.52 -1.69
C LYS A 66 6.01 -13.27 -1.61
N LYS A 67 5.56 -12.39 -0.72
CA LYS A 67 4.14 -11.99 -0.64
C LYS A 67 3.70 -11.19 -1.89
N LEU A 68 4.54 -10.28 -2.40
CA LEU A 68 4.26 -9.56 -3.65
C LEU A 68 4.19 -10.50 -4.86
N ASP A 69 5.10 -11.48 -4.96
CA ASP A 69 5.10 -12.49 -6.02
C ASP A 69 3.80 -13.33 -6.00
N HIS A 70 3.26 -13.65 -4.82
CA HIS A 70 1.95 -14.29 -4.70
C HIS A 70 0.83 -13.46 -5.36
N TYR A 71 0.80 -12.14 -5.13
CA TYR A 71 -0.18 -11.26 -5.81
C TYR A 71 0.06 -11.19 -7.33
N GLN A 72 1.32 -11.22 -7.80
CA GLN A 72 1.63 -11.19 -9.23
C GLN A 72 1.19 -12.47 -9.97
N ARG A 73 1.22 -13.62 -9.28
CA ARG A 73 0.83 -14.92 -9.83
C ARG A 73 -0.65 -15.25 -9.63
N GLY A 74 -1.33 -14.52 -8.75
CA GLY A 74 -2.76 -14.70 -8.50
C GLY A 74 -3.64 -14.29 -9.68
N ASN A 75 -4.92 -14.68 -9.60
CA ASN A 75 -5.93 -14.40 -10.63
C ASN A 75 -6.58 -13.00 -10.49
N HIS A 76 -6.31 -12.28 -9.41
CA HIS A 76 -6.92 -10.96 -9.19
C HIS A 76 -6.19 -9.88 -9.99
N HIS A 77 -6.74 -9.48 -11.13
CA HIS A 77 -6.12 -8.54 -12.08
C HIS A 77 -5.60 -7.25 -11.45
N THR A 78 -6.41 -6.57 -10.61
CA THR A 78 -6.01 -5.32 -9.94
C THR A 78 -4.81 -5.51 -9.02
N GLN A 79 -4.86 -6.49 -8.11
CA GLN A 79 -3.75 -6.79 -7.21
C GLN A 79 -2.47 -7.16 -7.97
N LYS A 80 -2.61 -7.95 -9.04
CA LYS A 80 -1.48 -8.32 -9.91
C LYS A 80 -0.83 -7.10 -10.57
N ALA A 81 -1.62 -6.17 -11.08
CA ALA A 81 -1.12 -4.93 -11.68
C ALA A 81 -0.39 -4.06 -10.65
N ILE A 82 -0.99 -3.88 -9.47
CA ILE A 82 -0.41 -3.10 -8.37
C ILE A 82 0.91 -3.74 -7.90
N ALA A 83 0.91 -5.04 -7.63
CA ALA A 83 2.10 -5.77 -7.18
C ALA A 83 3.22 -5.70 -8.22
N SER A 84 2.89 -5.78 -9.51
CA SER A 84 3.88 -5.65 -10.59
C SER A 84 4.47 -4.24 -10.66
N ALA A 85 3.66 -3.19 -10.51
CA ALA A 85 4.15 -1.82 -10.46
C ALA A 85 5.11 -1.59 -9.27
N ILE A 86 4.75 -2.09 -8.09
CA ILE A 86 5.59 -2.01 -6.88
C ILE A 86 6.91 -2.77 -7.10
N CYS A 87 6.86 -4.03 -7.56
CA CYS A 87 8.05 -4.83 -7.82
C CYS A 87 8.98 -4.17 -8.84
N ASN A 88 8.44 -3.59 -9.92
CA ASN A 88 9.23 -2.87 -10.91
C ASN A 88 9.90 -1.63 -10.31
N LYS A 89 9.19 -0.89 -9.45
CA LYS A 89 9.75 0.28 -8.76
C LYS A 89 10.86 -0.12 -7.79
N LEU A 90 10.68 -1.21 -7.03
CA LEU A 90 11.68 -1.71 -6.09
C LEU A 90 12.95 -2.21 -6.80
N LYS A 91 12.84 -2.80 -7.99
CA LYS A 91 14.00 -3.21 -8.80
C LYS A 91 14.82 -2.05 -9.36
N ALA A 92 14.25 -0.84 -9.38
CA ALA A 92 14.93 0.35 -9.87
C ALA A 92 15.78 1.06 -8.79
N TYR A 93 15.71 0.57 -7.55
CA TYR A 93 16.54 0.99 -6.42
C TYR A 93 17.55 -0.09 -6.08
#